data_AF-A0A1J6IHJ7-F1
#
_entry.id   AF-A0A1J6IHJ7-F1
#
_cell.length_a   1.000
_cell.length_b   1.000
_cell.length_c   1.000
_cell.angle_alpha   90.00
_cell.angle_beta   90.00
_cell.angle_gamma   90.00
#
_symmetry.space_group_name_H-M   'P 1'
#
loop_
_entity.id
_entity.type
_entity.pdbx_description
1 polymer ?
#
loop_
_entity_poly.entity_id
_entity_poly.type
_entity_poly.pdbx_seq_one_letter_code
_entity_poly.pdbx_strand_id
1 'polypeptide(L)'
;MTAPRQEPSVLDVDHLIRTNAAVGCNGNSFIVRYLVNSLHLKPENIKKISSISDYPEAFKKGEISAAFFVAPHAKVFLSKYCKGYTKSGPVFKLGGFGFVFPKGSPLAVDISEAVLKVSQSGEINQLEEQMLISSNCSSSSTKEQDPGLGPELFSGPLLISGVICGIVLLISIARLVKRHWLNISSIIARNATMVSRWASLVLTQCYTILGIKFCKVSSPVIDQISNNQQNGEIAEVF
;
A
#
# COMPACT_ATOMS: atom_id res chain seq x y z
N MET A 1 -3.79 9.24 8.09
CA MET A 1 -4.39 9.44 6.76
C MET A 1 -5.88 9.16 6.89
N THR A 2 -6.72 10.14 6.58
CA THR A 2 -8.19 9.95 6.57
C THR A 2 -8.53 9.23 5.27
N ALA A 3 -9.24 8.10 5.34
CA ALA A 3 -9.69 7.40 4.14
C ALA A 3 -10.55 8.35 3.28
N PRO A 4 -10.33 8.42 1.95
CA PRO A 4 -11.17 9.23 1.10
C PRO A 4 -12.61 8.72 1.20
N ARG A 5 -13.53 9.66 1.39
CA ARG A 5 -14.97 9.38 1.38
C ARG A 5 -15.30 8.74 0.04
N GLN A 6 -15.84 7.52 0.05
CA GLN A 6 -16.27 6.83 -1.17
C GLN A 6 -17.21 7.76 -1.96
N GLU A 7 -16.82 8.07 -3.20
CA GLU A 7 -17.70 8.81 -4.10
C GLU A 7 -18.94 7.96 -4.39
N PRO A 8 -20.13 8.59 -4.46
CA PRO A 8 -21.34 7.85 -4.80
C PRO A 8 -21.23 7.30 -6.23
N SER A 9 -21.76 6.08 -6.43
CA SER A 9 -21.81 5.42 -7.75
C SER A 9 -22.63 6.20 -8.79
N VAL A 10 -23.58 7.00 -8.33
CA VAL A 10 -24.31 7.99 -9.14
C VAL A 10 -23.87 9.35 -8.62
N LEU A 11 -23.35 10.23 -9.47
CA LEU A 11 -22.84 11.54 -9.03
C LEU A 11 -23.93 12.61 -8.97
N ASP A 12 -24.90 12.54 -9.89
CA ASP A 12 -25.93 13.57 -10.04
C ASP A 12 -27.20 13.04 -10.70
N VAL A 13 -28.30 13.78 -10.53
CA VAL A 13 -29.60 13.49 -11.14
C VAL A 13 -29.56 13.58 -12.67
N ASP A 14 -28.74 14.46 -13.24
CA ASP A 14 -28.56 14.53 -14.69
C ASP A 14 -28.06 13.21 -15.28
N HIS A 15 -27.21 12.48 -14.56
CA HIS A 15 -26.77 11.16 -14.97
C HIS A 15 -27.92 10.15 -14.99
N LEU A 16 -28.79 10.17 -13.97
CA LEU A 16 -29.97 9.31 -13.90
C LEU A 16 -30.94 9.58 -15.06
N ILE A 17 -31.13 10.85 -15.42
CA ILE A 17 -31.99 11.26 -16.54
C ILE A 17 -31.40 10.78 -17.87
N ARG A 18 -30.12 11.05 -18.12
CA ARG A 18 -29.44 10.68 -19.39
C ARG A 18 -29.37 9.18 -19.60
N THR A 19 -29.14 8.41 -18.55
CA THR A 19 -29.06 6.95 -18.60
C THR A 19 -30.42 6.27 -18.52
N ASN A 20 -31.50 7.04 -18.35
CA ASN A 20 -32.85 6.53 -18.16
C ASN A 20 -32.89 5.46 -17.05
N ALA A 21 -32.16 5.70 -15.96
CA ALA A 21 -31.97 4.75 -14.87
C ALA A 21 -33.24 4.56 -14.04
N ALA A 22 -33.42 3.36 -13.49
CA ALA A 22 -34.51 3.08 -12.56
C ALA A 22 -34.22 3.70 -11.18
N VAL A 23 -35.21 4.35 -10.58
CA VAL A 23 -35.07 5.05 -9.30
C VAL A 23 -36.19 4.65 -8.33
N GLY A 24 -35.87 4.55 -7.05
CA GLY A 24 -36.80 4.18 -5.99
C GLY A 24 -37.34 5.40 -5.25
N CYS A 25 -38.62 5.43 -4.92
CA CYS A 25 -39.18 6.37 -3.96
C CYS A 25 -40.46 5.83 -3.31
N ASN A 26 -40.92 6.49 -2.24
CA ASN A 26 -42.21 6.15 -1.64
C ASN A 26 -43.34 6.47 -2.63
N GLY A 27 -44.10 5.45 -3.03
CA GLY A 27 -45.13 5.55 -4.07
C GLY A 27 -46.29 6.49 -3.72
N ASN A 28 -46.51 6.77 -2.44
CA ASN A 28 -47.56 7.67 -1.95
C ASN A 28 -47.02 9.07 -1.64
N SER A 29 -45.80 9.38 -2.08
CA SER A 29 -45.13 10.66 -1.85
C SER A 29 -45.31 11.64 -3.01
N PHE A 30 -45.29 12.94 -2.69
CA PHE A 30 -45.15 14.02 -3.67
C PHE A 30 -43.90 13.88 -4.55
N ILE A 31 -42.90 13.14 -4.09
CA ILE A 31 -41.66 12.84 -4.82
C ILE A 31 -41.97 12.24 -6.19
N VAL A 32 -42.94 11.32 -6.29
CA VAL A 32 -43.32 10.70 -7.59
C VAL A 32 -43.72 11.78 -8.59
N ARG A 33 -44.56 12.73 -8.16
CA ARG A 33 -45.03 13.83 -9.01
C ARG A 33 -43.88 14.76 -9.41
N TYR A 34 -42.94 15.02 -8.50
CA TYR A 34 -41.76 15.82 -8.81
C TYR A 34 -40.84 15.14 -9.85
N LEU A 35 -40.58 13.84 -9.68
CA LEU A 35 -39.75 13.06 -10.59
C LEU A 35 -40.34 13.03 -12.01
N VAL A 36 -41.66 12.85 -12.12
CA VAL A 36 -42.34 12.82 -13.42
C VAL A 36 -42.49 14.21 -14.03
N ASN A 37 -43.01 15.19 -13.26
CA ASN A 37 -43.44 16.46 -13.84
C ASN A 37 -42.32 17.51 -13.94
N SER A 38 -41.31 17.43 -13.07
CA SER A 38 -40.22 18.41 -13.03
C SER A 38 -38.93 17.84 -13.58
N LEU A 39 -38.59 16.60 -13.23
CA LEU A 39 -37.38 15.93 -13.72
C LEU A 39 -37.62 15.10 -14.99
N HIS A 40 -38.88 15.01 -15.46
CA HIS A 40 -39.25 14.33 -16.71
C HIS A 40 -38.77 12.86 -16.78
N LEU A 41 -38.64 12.21 -15.63
CA LEU A 41 -38.36 10.78 -15.56
C LEU A 41 -39.59 9.98 -15.99
N LYS A 42 -39.34 8.92 -16.76
CA LYS A 42 -40.40 8.06 -17.24
C LYS A 42 -41.07 7.31 -16.08
N PRO A 43 -42.41 7.28 -15.98
CA PRO A 43 -43.12 6.61 -14.88
C PRO A 43 -42.72 5.14 -14.70
N GLU A 44 -42.43 4.42 -15.79
CA GLU A 44 -41.99 3.02 -15.77
C GLU A 44 -40.64 2.80 -15.07
N ASN A 45 -39.80 3.85 -14.98
CA ASN A 45 -38.51 3.80 -14.31
C ASN A 45 -38.59 4.20 -12.82
N ILE A 46 -39.77 4.57 -12.33
CA ILE A 46 -39.97 4.96 -10.93
C ILE A 46 -40.53 3.76 -10.17
N LYS A 47 -39.65 3.08 -9.44
CA LYS A 47 -40.03 1.98 -8.56
C LYS A 47 -40.67 2.54 -7.28
N LYS A 48 -41.93 2.20 -7.07
CA LYS A 48 -42.67 2.51 -5.84
C LYS A 48 -42.26 1.53 -4.74
N ILE A 49 -41.68 2.05 -3.64
CA ILE A 49 -41.21 1.25 -2.50
C ILE A 49 -41.88 1.78 -1.23
N SER A 50 -42.68 0.95 -0.57
CA SER A 50 -43.53 1.37 0.57
C SER A 50 -42.77 1.53 1.88
N SER A 51 -41.80 0.66 2.16
CA SER A 51 -41.07 0.67 3.43
C SER A 51 -39.60 1.03 3.23
N ILE A 52 -39.04 1.76 4.21
CA ILE A 52 -37.59 2.02 4.30
C ILE A 52 -36.79 0.71 4.34
N SER A 53 -37.37 -0.39 4.86
CA SER A 53 -36.73 -1.71 4.94
C SER A 53 -36.48 -2.38 3.60
N ASP A 54 -37.18 -1.98 2.55
CA ASP A 54 -37.22 -2.73 1.28
C ASP A 54 -36.21 -2.16 0.27
N TYR A 55 -35.70 -0.94 0.52
CA TYR A 55 -34.70 -0.29 -0.33
C TYR A 55 -33.39 -1.09 -0.47
N PRO A 56 -32.81 -1.69 0.59
CA PRO A 56 -31.58 -2.47 0.44
C PRO A 56 -31.73 -3.64 -0.53
N GLU A 57 -32.88 -4.32 -0.50
CA GLU A 57 -33.15 -5.42 -1.42
C GLU A 57 -33.32 -4.93 -2.86
N ALA A 58 -34.01 -3.80 -3.05
CA ALA A 58 -34.18 -3.17 -4.36
C ALA A 58 -32.82 -2.74 -4.97
N PHE A 59 -31.92 -2.17 -4.16
CA PHE A 59 -30.54 -1.87 -4.59
C PHE A 59 -29.77 -3.15 -4.92
N LYS A 60 -29.83 -4.17 -4.05
CA LYS A 60 -29.11 -5.45 -4.24
C LYS A 60 -29.53 -6.18 -5.53
N LYS A 61 -30.81 -6.12 -5.88
CA LYS A 61 -31.34 -6.72 -7.11
C LYS A 61 -31.06 -5.90 -8.37
N GLY A 62 -30.53 -4.69 -8.23
CA GLY A 62 -30.36 -3.76 -9.35
C GLY A 62 -31.70 -3.22 -9.88
N GLU A 63 -32.78 -3.33 -9.11
CA GLU A 63 -34.09 -2.77 -9.50
C GLU A 63 -34.09 -1.24 -9.48
N ILE A 64 -33.20 -0.65 -8.67
CA ILE A 64 -33.01 0.81 -8.57
C ILE A 64 -31.51 1.14 -8.56
N SER A 65 -31.14 2.22 -9.22
CA SER A 65 -29.78 2.78 -9.19
C SER A 65 -29.64 3.90 -8.16
N ALA A 66 -30.73 4.57 -7.82
CA ALA A 66 -30.79 5.62 -6.81
C ALA A 66 -32.13 5.63 -6.10
N ALA A 67 -32.17 6.20 -4.89
CA ALA A 67 -33.38 6.37 -4.10
C ALA A 67 -33.60 7.85 -3.76
N PHE A 68 -34.83 8.33 -3.95
CA PHE A 68 -35.23 9.69 -3.59
C PHE A 68 -36.01 9.68 -2.27
N PHE A 69 -35.48 10.41 -1.29
CA PHE A 69 -36.07 10.56 0.04
C PHE A 69 -36.26 12.04 0.37
N VAL A 70 -37.24 12.33 1.23
CA VAL A 70 -37.21 13.58 2.01
C VAL A 70 -36.03 13.54 2.99
N ALA A 71 -35.41 14.69 3.25
CA ALA A 71 -34.19 14.80 4.03
C ALA A 71 -34.17 14.01 5.37
N PRO A 72 -35.19 14.08 6.24
CA PRO A 72 -35.18 13.30 7.49
C PRO A 72 -35.27 11.80 7.25
N HIS A 73 -36.05 11.33 6.26
CA HIS A 73 -36.10 9.90 5.91
C HIS A 73 -34.76 9.41 5.37
N ALA A 74 -34.05 10.24 4.60
CA ALA A 74 -32.70 9.93 4.13
C ALA A 74 -31.72 9.78 5.31
N LYS A 75 -31.82 10.65 6.33
CA LYS A 75 -31.00 10.56 7.55
C LYS A 75 -31.28 9.25 8.30
N VAL A 76 -32.55 8.90 8.49
CA VAL A 76 -32.96 7.63 9.13
C VAL A 76 -32.51 6.40 8.32
N PHE A 77 -32.62 6.44 6.99
CA PHE A 77 -32.16 5.34 6.14
C PHE A 77 -30.65 5.12 6.28
N LEU A 78 -29.86 6.19 6.20
CA LEU A 78 -28.39 6.09 6.30
C LEU A 78 -27.93 5.73 7.72
N SER A 79 -28.67 6.14 8.75
CA SER A 79 -28.35 5.77 10.12
C SER A 79 -28.69 4.31 10.42
N LYS A 80 -29.73 3.76 9.78
CA LYS A 80 -30.10 2.34 9.86
C LYS A 80 -29.20 1.44 8.99
N TYR A 81 -28.77 1.92 7.84
CA TYR A 81 -27.94 1.19 6.87
C TYR A 81 -26.63 1.92 6.62
N CYS A 82 -25.72 1.90 7.60
CA CYS A 82 -24.52 2.75 7.60
C CYS A 82 -23.46 2.45 6.55
N LYS A 83 -23.60 1.35 5.80
CA LYS A 83 -22.57 0.88 4.87
C LYS A 83 -23.17 0.61 3.50
N GLY A 84 -22.42 0.93 2.46
CA GLY A 84 -22.82 0.75 1.06
C GLY A 84 -23.74 1.83 0.49
N TYR A 85 -24.14 2.82 1.30
CA TYR A 85 -25.03 3.90 0.86
C TYR A 85 -24.49 5.27 1.28
N THR A 86 -24.70 6.26 0.42
CA THR A 86 -24.32 7.65 0.70
C THR A 86 -25.29 8.58 -0.01
N LYS A 87 -25.33 9.84 0.43
CA LYS A 87 -26.07 10.89 -0.28
C LYS A 87 -25.30 11.25 -1.55
N SER A 88 -26.05 11.43 -2.64
CA SER A 88 -25.54 11.87 -3.93
C SER A 88 -26.30 13.11 -4.41
N GLY A 89 -25.61 13.97 -5.14
CA GLY A 89 -26.18 15.15 -5.79
C GLY A 89 -26.64 16.25 -4.82
N PRO A 90 -27.19 17.34 -5.39
CA PRO A 90 -27.75 18.45 -4.61
C PRO A 90 -29.06 18.06 -3.91
N VAL A 91 -29.36 18.73 -2.80
CA VAL A 91 -30.64 18.58 -2.09
C VAL A 91 -31.68 19.49 -2.72
N PHE A 92 -32.76 18.89 -3.25
CA PHE A 92 -33.90 19.64 -3.80
C PHE A 92 -34.77 20.23 -2.67
N LYS A 93 -34.89 21.55 -2.63
CA LYS A 93 -35.77 22.26 -1.67
C LYS A 93 -37.20 22.33 -2.20
N LEU A 94 -37.97 21.28 -1.97
CA LEU A 94 -39.34 21.12 -2.50
C LEU A 94 -40.44 21.50 -1.50
N GLY A 95 -40.09 21.81 -0.25
CA GLY A 95 -41.04 22.17 0.80
C GLY A 95 -40.55 21.78 2.20
N GLY A 96 -41.49 21.68 3.14
CA GLY A 96 -41.23 21.32 4.53
C GLY A 96 -42.41 20.61 5.20
N PHE A 97 -42.19 20.15 6.42
CA PHE A 97 -43.25 19.61 7.27
C PHE A 97 -43.97 20.75 7.98
N GLY A 98 -45.27 20.56 8.26
CA GLY A 98 -46.07 21.55 8.95
C GLY A 98 -47.25 20.91 9.68
N PHE A 99 -47.81 21.67 10.62
CA PHE A 99 -49.03 21.31 11.31
C PHE A 99 -50.23 21.93 10.59
N VAL A 100 -51.35 21.21 10.56
CA VAL A 100 -52.57 21.65 9.89
C VAL A 100 -53.69 21.79 10.89
N PHE A 101 -54.39 22.92 10.83
CA PHE A 101 -55.54 23.24 11.65
C PHE A 101 -56.68 23.81 10.79
N PRO A 102 -57.94 23.68 11.22
CA PRO A 102 -59.06 24.37 10.58
C PRO A 102 -58.83 25.88 10.54
N LYS A 103 -59.31 26.52 9.46
CA LYS A 103 -59.22 27.98 9.31
C LYS A 103 -59.89 28.69 10.47
N GLY A 104 -59.19 29.63 11.09
CA GLY A 104 -59.66 30.39 12.26
C GLY A 104 -59.36 29.73 13.61
N SER A 105 -58.71 28.56 13.63
CA SER A 105 -58.28 27.93 14.88
C SER A 105 -57.18 28.76 15.57
N PRO A 106 -57.32 29.11 16.86
CA PRO A 106 -56.27 29.80 17.62
C PRO A 106 -55.00 28.94 17.74
N LEU A 107 -55.14 27.61 17.71
CA LEU A 107 -54.04 26.67 17.84
C LEU A 107 -52.99 26.82 16.73
N ALA A 108 -53.38 27.33 15.56
CA ALA A 108 -52.43 27.63 14.49
C ALA A 108 -51.40 28.69 14.91
N VAL A 109 -51.83 29.70 15.69
CA VAL A 109 -50.97 30.76 16.21
C VAL A 109 -50.08 30.19 17.30
N ASP A 110 -50.67 29.53 18.30
CA ASP A 110 -49.95 28.98 19.45
C ASP A 110 -48.86 27.98 19.03
N ILE A 111 -49.19 27.07 18.11
CA ILE A 111 -48.23 26.08 17.61
C ILE A 111 -47.15 26.72 16.74
N SER A 112 -47.48 27.74 15.94
CA SER A 112 -46.47 28.45 15.15
C SER A 112 -45.47 29.18 16.05
N GLU A 113 -45.94 29.80 17.13
CA GLU A 113 -45.08 30.43 18.14
C GLU A 113 -44.20 29.40 18.86
N ALA A 114 -44.78 28.27 19.28
CA ALA A 114 -44.04 27.19 19.91
C ALA A 114 -42.95 26.62 18.96
N VAL A 115 -43.28 26.38 17.69
CA VAL A 115 -42.31 25.91 16.69
C VAL A 115 -41.18 26.92 16.50
N LEU A 116 -41.48 28.21 16.46
CA LEU A 116 -40.46 29.26 16.36
C LEU A 116 -39.52 29.25 17.56
N LYS A 117 -40.07 29.15 18.77
CA LYS A 117 -39.30 29.10 20.02
C LYS A 117 -38.34 27.90 20.07
N VAL A 118 -38.83 26.70 19.75
CA VAL A 118 -38.03 25.46 19.74
C VAL A 118 -37.00 25.47 18.59
N SER A 119 -37.32 26.09 17.45
CA SER A 119 -36.38 26.25 16.34
C SER A 119 -35.22 27.18 16.69
N GLN A 120 -35.49 28.26 17.42
CA GLN A 120 -34.48 29.23 17.85
C GLN A 120 -33.62 28.74 19.02
N SER A 121 -34.17 27.90 19.90
CA SER A 121 -33.42 27.36 21.04
C SER A 121 -32.42 26.26 20.64
N GLY A 122 -32.54 25.69 19.45
CA GLY A 122 -31.70 24.60 18.97
C GLY A 122 -32.10 23.22 19.48
N GLU A 123 -33.19 23.12 20.26
CA GLU A 123 -33.74 21.85 20.78
C GLU A 123 -34.08 20.85 19.67
N ILE A 124 -34.50 21.32 18.49
CA ILE A 124 -34.79 20.45 17.33
C ILE A 124 -33.57 19.61 16.96
N ASN A 125 -32.36 20.20 16.97
CA ASN A 125 -31.15 19.49 16.60
C ASN A 125 -30.79 18.42 17.64
N GLN A 126 -30.95 18.75 18.93
CA GLN A 126 -30.72 17.80 20.03
C GLN A 126 -31.68 16.62 19.94
N LEU A 127 -32.96 16.89 19.67
CA LEU A 127 -33.97 15.85 19.47
C LEU A 127 -33.66 15.00 18.24
N GLU A 128 -33.22 15.61 17.14
CA GLU A 128 -32.83 14.88 15.93
C GLU A 128 -31.68 13.92 16.22
N GLU A 129 -30.62 14.38 16.88
CA GLU A 129 -29.48 13.55 17.26
C GLU A 129 -29.91 12.41 18.19
N GLN A 130 -30.68 12.69 19.24
CA GLN A 130 -31.20 11.68 20.17
C GLN A 130 -32.03 10.59 19.46
N MET A 131 -32.90 10.99 18.52
CA MET A 131 -33.73 10.06 17.76
C MET A 131 -32.89 9.20 16.80
N LEU A 132 -31.84 9.77 16.18
CA LEU A 132 -30.95 9.04 15.28
C LEU A 132 -29.97 8.10 16.00
N ILE A 133 -29.54 8.42 17.23
CA ILE A 133 -28.65 7.57 18.04
C ILE A 133 -29.27 6.18 18.29
N SER A 134 -30.60 6.08 18.39
CA SER A 134 -31.30 4.80 18.57
C SER A 134 -31.07 3.78 17.45
N SER A 135 -30.69 4.25 16.25
CA SER A 135 -30.48 3.40 15.07
C SER A 135 -29.09 2.76 15.00
N ASN A 136 -28.32 2.81 16.10
CA ASN A 136 -27.04 2.16 16.38
C ASN A 136 -26.59 1.16 15.29
N CYS A 137 -25.88 1.67 14.30
CA CYS A 137 -24.73 0.95 13.79
C CYS A 137 -23.71 0.93 14.91
N SER A 138 -23.95 0.06 15.89
CA SER A 138 -22.88 -0.39 16.75
C SER A 138 -21.80 -0.85 15.80
N SER A 139 -20.57 -0.39 15.99
CA SER A 139 -19.40 -1.01 15.41
C SER A 139 -19.34 -2.43 15.95
N SER A 140 -20.24 -3.30 15.47
CA SER A 140 -20.07 -4.72 15.56
C SER A 140 -18.71 -4.93 14.92
N SER A 141 -17.78 -5.29 15.78
CA SER A 141 -16.47 -5.82 15.49
C SER A 141 -16.58 -7.16 14.77
N THR A 142 -17.62 -7.33 13.93
CA THR A 142 -17.54 -8.22 12.79
C THR A 142 -16.53 -7.57 11.88
N LYS A 143 -15.38 -8.25 11.75
CA LYS A 143 -14.25 -7.94 10.89
C LYS A 143 -14.69 -7.66 9.46
N GLU A 144 -15.33 -6.53 9.22
CA GLU A 144 -15.32 -5.93 7.92
C GLU A 144 -13.91 -5.43 7.73
N GLN A 145 -13.28 -6.05 6.75
CA GLN A 145 -12.07 -5.58 6.11
C GLN A 145 -12.35 -4.13 5.71
N ASP A 146 -12.00 -3.23 6.61
CA ASP A 146 -11.53 -1.92 6.23
C ASP A 146 -10.50 -2.21 5.12
N PRO A 147 -10.66 -1.70 3.89
CA PRO A 147 -9.57 -1.69 2.93
C PRO A 147 -8.54 -0.65 3.39
N GLY A 148 -8.22 -0.62 4.69
CA GLY A 148 -6.99 -0.07 5.18
C GLY A 148 -5.91 -0.81 4.44
N LEU A 149 -5.22 -0.08 3.55
CA LEU A 149 -4.16 -0.53 2.67
C LEU A 149 -3.47 -1.77 3.25
N GLY A 150 -3.92 -2.94 2.82
CA GLY A 150 -3.38 -4.19 3.33
C GLY A 150 -1.88 -4.21 3.06
N PRO A 151 -1.08 -4.99 3.81
CA PRO A 151 0.34 -5.18 3.52
C PRO A 151 0.61 -5.61 2.07
N GLU A 152 -0.43 -6.05 1.34
CA GLU A 152 -0.46 -6.30 -0.09
C GLU A 152 -0.02 -5.09 -0.95
N LEU A 153 -0.49 -3.86 -0.69
CA LEU A 153 -0.11 -2.70 -1.51
C LEU A 153 1.33 -2.23 -1.24
N PHE A 154 1.84 -2.47 -0.03
CA PHE A 154 3.22 -2.15 0.34
C PHE A 154 4.22 -3.26 -0.03
N SER A 155 3.73 -4.43 -0.45
CA SER A 155 4.57 -5.58 -0.79
C SER A 155 5.47 -5.31 -2.01
N GLY A 156 4.97 -4.62 -3.04
CA GLY A 156 5.74 -4.32 -4.25
C GLY A 156 7.02 -3.53 -3.98
N PRO A 157 6.95 -2.33 -3.37
CA PRO A 157 8.13 -1.54 -3.04
C PRO A 157 9.08 -2.21 -2.03
N LEU A 158 8.54 -2.98 -1.08
CA LEU A 158 9.34 -3.73 -0.09
C LEU A 158 10.18 -4.82 -0.76
N LEU A 159 9.63 -5.55 -1.73
CA LEU A 159 10.37 -6.56 -2.50
C LEU A 159 11.48 -5.92 -3.33
N ILE A 160 11.21 -4.80 -3.99
CA ILE A 160 12.22 -4.08 -4.79
C ILE A 160 13.37 -3.59 -3.90
N SER A 161 13.05 -2.98 -2.76
CA SER A 161 14.05 -2.53 -1.78
C SER A 161 14.87 -3.70 -1.22
N GLY A 162 14.21 -4.83 -0.92
CA GLY A 162 14.87 -6.05 -0.45
C GLY A 162 15.87 -6.63 -1.45
N VAL A 163 15.50 -6.69 -2.74
CA VAL A 163 16.40 -7.17 -3.81
C VAL A 163 17.62 -6.27 -3.96
N ILE A 164 17.44 -4.94 -3.95
CA ILE A 164 18.53 -3.99 -4.05
C ILE A 164 19.50 -4.14 -2.87
N CYS A 165 18.98 -4.21 -1.63
CA CYS A 165 19.78 -4.46 -0.44
C CYS A 165 20.54 -5.80 -0.52
N GLY A 166 19.88 -6.87 -0.99
CA GLY A 166 20.50 -8.18 -1.17
C GLY A 166 21.68 -8.15 -2.16
N ILE A 167 21.52 -7.49 -3.30
CA ILE A 167 22.59 -7.37 -4.31
C ILE A 167 23.79 -6.59 -3.75
N VAL A 168 23.54 -5.48 -3.07
CA VAL A 168 24.60 -4.66 -2.45
C VAL A 168 25.35 -5.45 -1.38
N LEU A 169 24.65 -6.21 -0.54
CA LEU A 169 25.26 -7.06 0.48
C LEU A 169 26.10 -8.17 -0.15
N LEU A 170 25.60 -8.85 -1.17
CA LEU A 170 26.34 -9.90 -1.89
C LEU A 170 27.63 -9.38 -2.50
N ILE A 171 27.58 -8.22 -3.17
CA ILE A 171 28.77 -7.58 -3.75
C ILE A 171 29.77 -7.20 -2.64
N SER A 172 29.28 -6.70 -1.51
CA SER A 172 30.13 -6.31 -0.37
C SER A 172 30.85 -7.51 0.24
N ILE A 173 30.14 -8.62 0.44
CA ILE A 173 30.71 -9.88 0.95
C ILE A 173 31.73 -10.43 -0.05
N ALA A 174 31.41 -10.47 -1.35
CA ALA A 174 32.34 -10.95 -2.37
C ALA A 174 33.64 -10.12 -2.42
N ARG A 175 33.54 -8.79 -2.29
CA ARG A 175 34.71 -7.91 -2.18
C ARG A 175 35.52 -8.19 -0.92
N LEU A 176 34.87 -8.42 0.21
CA LEU A 176 35.52 -8.74 1.48
C LEU A 176 36.26 -10.08 1.39
N VAL A 177 35.62 -11.12 0.84
CA VAL A 177 36.23 -12.44 0.64
C VAL A 177 37.40 -12.36 -0.34
N LYS A 178 37.26 -11.66 -1.47
CA LYS A 178 38.37 -11.47 -2.42
C LYS A 178 39.55 -10.73 -1.78
N ARG A 179 39.28 -9.67 -1.01
CA ARG A 179 40.31 -8.94 -0.27
C ARG A 179 41.00 -9.85 0.75
N HIS A 180 40.23 -10.65 1.48
CA HIS A 180 40.76 -11.57 2.48
C HIS A 180 41.59 -12.69 1.84
N TRP A 181 41.14 -13.26 0.71
CA TRP A 181 41.86 -14.27 -0.06
C TRP A 181 43.18 -13.73 -0.62
N LEU A 182 43.17 -12.53 -1.21
CA LEU A 182 44.39 -11.87 -1.69
C LEU A 182 45.36 -11.58 -0.54
N ASN A 183 44.84 -11.16 0.62
CA ASN A 183 45.66 -10.92 1.80
C ASN A 183 46.30 -12.23 2.31
N ILE A 184 45.53 -13.31 2.44
CA ILE A 184 46.05 -14.64 2.81
C ILE A 184 47.06 -15.15 1.78
N SER A 185 46.78 -15.03 0.49
CA SER A 185 47.69 -15.44 -0.58
C SER A 185 49.01 -14.69 -0.48
N SER A 186 48.99 -13.40 -0.14
CA SER A 186 50.20 -12.61 0.05
C SER A 186 51.00 -13.06 1.28
N ILE A 187 50.32 -13.47 2.36
CA ILE A 187 50.95 -14.00 3.58
C ILE A 187 51.57 -15.37 3.31
N ILE A 188 50.87 -16.26 2.61
CA ILE A 188 51.39 -17.58 2.22
C ILE A 188 52.59 -17.43 1.28
N ALA A 189 52.53 -16.54 0.29
CA ALA A 189 53.66 -16.26 -0.60
C ALA A 189 54.88 -15.69 0.15
N ARG A 190 54.65 -14.79 1.12
CA ARG A 190 55.72 -14.28 2.01
C ARG A 190 56.34 -15.39 2.87
N ASN A 191 55.53 -16.29 3.41
CA ASN A 191 56.04 -17.42 4.20
C ASN A 191 56.79 -18.43 3.32
N ALA A 192 56.32 -18.72 2.11
CA ALA A 192 56.98 -19.62 1.16
C ALA A 192 58.33 -19.05 0.67
N THR A 193 58.41 -17.75 0.36
CA THR A 193 59.67 -17.08 0.02
C THR A 193 60.63 -17.01 1.20
N MET A 194 60.11 -16.82 2.41
CA MET A 194 60.91 -16.89 3.63
C MET A 194 61.49 -18.30 3.82
N VAL A 195 60.66 -19.36 3.76
CA VAL A 195 61.09 -20.76 3.89
C VAL A 195 62.08 -21.15 2.78
N SER A 196 61.88 -20.71 1.54
CA SER A 196 62.84 -20.92 0.44
C SER A 196 64.18 -20.24 0.71
N ARG A 197 64.19 -19.01 1.26
CA ARG A 197 65.42 -18.33 1.69
C ARG A 197 66.13 -19.05 2.83
N TRP A 198 65.39 -19.56 3.83
CA TRP A 198 65.97 -20.36 4.92
C TRP A 198 66.51 -21.69 4.42
N ALA A 199 65.78 -22.40 3.57
CA ALA A 199 66.22 -23.65 2.96
C ALA A 199 67.49 -23.43 2.13
N SER A 200 67.55 -22.36 1.32
CA SER A 200 68.75 -21.99 0.57
C SER A 200 69.93 -21.70 1.50
N LEU A 201 69.74 -20.91 2.57
CA LEU A 201 70.81 -20.63 3.54
C LEU A 201 71.32 -21.90 4.25
N VAL A 202 70.42 -22.79 4.66
CA VAL A 202 70.78 -24.09 5.27
C VAL A 202 71.53 -24.97 4.28
N LEU A 203 71.10 -25.04 3.02
CA LEU A 203 71.82 -25.75 1.96
C LEU A 203 73.24 -25.19 1.79
N THR A 204 73.42 -23.88 1.67
CA THR A 204 74.75 -23.25 1.55
C THR A 204 75.63 -23.52 2.78
N GLN A 205 75.03 -23.52 3.99
CA GLN A 205 75.72 -23.81 5.24
C GLN A 205 76.09 -25.31 5.37
N CYS A 206 75.28 -26.23 4.85
CA CYS A 206 75.63 -27.64 4.73
C CYS A 206 76.76 -27.88 3.71
N TYR A 207 76.72 -27.22 2.54
CA TYR A 207 77.76 -27.35 1.51
C TYR A 207 79.13 -26.85 2.00
N THR A 208 79.16 -25.74 2.75
CA THR A 208 80.40 -25.22 3.34
C THR A 208 80.96 -26.11 4.44
N ILE A 209 80.12 -26.69 5.32
CA ILE A 209 80.56 -27.65 6.35
C ILE A 209 81.09 -28.95 5.72
N LEU A 210 80.48 -29.42 4.62
CA LEU A 210 80.93 -30.63 3.91
C LEU A 210 82.24 -30.39 3.14
N GLY A 211 82.43 -29.18 2.57
CA GLY A 211 83.68 -28.77 1.92
C GLY A 211 84.86 -28.64 2.91
N ILE A 212 84.61 -28.14 4.13
CA ILE A 212 85.65 -28.04 5.17
C ILE A 212 86.11 -29.43 5.66
N LYS A 213 85.23 -30.45 5.63
CA LYS A 213 85.61 -31.84 5.94
C LYS A 213 86.47 -32.49 4.85
N PHE A 214 86.30 -32.11 3.59
CA PHE A 214 87.06 -32.69 2.46
C PHE A 214 88.45 -32.06 2.28
N CYS A 215 88.70 -30.83 2.74
CA CYS A 215 90.00 -30.16 2.58
C CYS A 215 91.07 -30.51 3.63
N LYS A 216 90.83 -31.42 4.58
CA LYS A 216 91.79 -31.73 5.67
C LYS A 216 92.54 -33.06 5.54
N VAL A 217 92.39 -33.80 4.45
CA VAL A 217 93.14 -35.05 4.23
C VAL A 217 93.73 -35.10 2.82
N SER A 218 95.06 -35.15 2.79
CA SER A 218 95.97 -35.56 1.71
C SER A 218 96.46 -34.52 0.70
N SER A 219 97.75 -34.23 0.86
CA SER A 219 98.76 -33.85 -0.14
C SER A 219 99.84 -34.96 -0.11
N PRO A 220 100.79 -35.12 -1.06
CA PRO A 220 100.87 -34.75 -2.49
C PRO A 220 101.27 -35.98 -3.37
N VAL A 221 101.52 -35.79 -4.69
CA VAL A 221 102.68 -36.31 -5.47
C VAL A 221 102.42 -36.26 -7.01
N ILE A 222 103.20 -35.38 -7.68
CA ILE A 222 104.01 -35.51 -8.92
C ILE A 222 103.39 -35.79 -10.34
N ASP A 223 103.77 -34.86 -11.24
CA ASP A 223 104.13 -34.92 -12.67
C ASP A 223 103.18 -34.73 -13.88
N GLN A 224 103.55 -33.68 -14.64
CA GLN A 224 103.79 -33.57 -16.10
C GLN A 224 102.66 -33.36 -17.14
N ILE A 225 102.77 -32.16 -17.75
CA ILE A 225 102.82 -31.82 -19.20
C ILE A 225 101.60 -31.95 -20.14
N SER A 226 101.45 -30.84 -20.88
CA SER A 226 100.96 -30.64 -22.27
C SER A 226 99.49 -30.27 -22.53
N ASN A 227 99.34 -28.95 -22.73
CA ASN A 227 99.01 -28.31 -24.01
C ASN A 227 97.61 -28.40 -24.62
N ASN A 228 97.15 -27.17 -24.92
CA ASN A 228 96.47 -26.72 -26.13
C ASN A 228 94.99 -27.09 -26.28
N GLN A 229 94.11 -26.27 -26.88
CA GLN A 229 94.12 -24.88 -27.33
C GLN A 229 92.71 -24.66 -27.92
N GLN A 230 92.24 -23.41 -27.91
CA GLN A 230 91.20 -22.83 -28.79
C GLN A 230 89.74 -23.32 -28.62
N ASN A 231 88.71 -22.54 -28.93
CA ASN A 231 88.39 -21.11 -28.95
C ASN A 231 86.99 -21.03 -29.58
N GLY A 232 86.16 -20.08 -29.14
CA GLY A 232 84.99 -19.59 -29.89
C GLY A 232 83.81 -20.57 -29.99
N GLU A 233 82.55 -20.15 -30.14
CA GLU A 233 82.00 -18.83 -30.44
C GLU A 233 80.47 -18.91 -30.22
N ILE A 234 79.89 -17.89 -29.58
CA ILE A 234 78.67 -17.09 -29.93
C ILE A 234 77.63 -17.82 -30.85
N ALA A 235 76.30 -17.83 -30.64
CA ALA A 235 75.32 -16.75 -30.45
C ALA A 235 73.94 -17.41 -30.19
N GLU A 236 73.13 -16.90 -29.25
CA GLU A 236 71.95 -16.04 -29.48
C GLU A 236 70.61 -16.72 -29.84
N VAL A 237 69.63 -16.40 -28.98
CA VAL A 237 68.28 -15.84 -29.26
C VAL A 237 67.24 -16.76 -29.93
N PHE A 238 66.24 -17.12 -29.11
CA PHE A 238 64.86 -16.62 -29.21
C PHE A 238 64.38 -16.16 -27.84
#